data_AF-A0A2T0Y189-F1
#
_entry.id   AF-A0A2T0Y189-F1
#
_cell.length_a   1.000
_cell.length_b   1.000
_cell.length_c   1.000
_cell.angle_alpha   90.00
_cell.angle_beta   90.00
_cell.angle_gamma   90.00
#
_symmetry.space_group_name_H-M   'P 1'
#
loop_
_entity.id
_entity.type
_entity.pdbx_description
1 polymer ?
#
loop_
_entity_poly.entity_id
_entity_poly.type
_entity_poly.pdbx_seq_one_letter_code
_entity_poly.pdbx_strand_id
1 'polypeptide(L)'
;MHPILDAAADAGMTLSPAQRTAAGHLEGLLEPLRRGDTAGGVYLWGPVGRGKTWLLDRFHAAAGGPRFHFHEFYRALHAEVWARTGRKDAMARAVDALLGDARTLCFDELHLHDSGDTMLLTRALRTLRARGVTVVATSNYPPHGLLPSPLFHHLAEPLIELIEGSLTVVEVAGTTDFRTLVTDGDRAVPGWRSGRVVPAGTLEAPDPGDAVEVPLPGGRTVPALRAEGDTVWFDFLGLCAAPVSALDLLFLAERYQRFVLLDLVPFARCRPETQARFVSLVDVLYDRDQALVLTLPGSSASRRPGRLLAALLTVPAGRPAPPDLGRAVSRLRQVPGPPSESSMFSISETGLVDRLSGG
;
A
#
# COMPACT_ATOMS: atom_id res chain seq x y z
N MET A 1 -7.32 -8.30 38.66
CA MET A 1 -8.50 -7.71 38.02
C MET A 1 -8.30 -7.84 36.52
N HIS A 2 -9.24 -8.45 35.81
CA HIS A 2 -9.11 -8.83 34.40
C HIS A 2 -10.09 -7.97 33.58
N PRO A 3 -9.83 -6.66 33.42
CA PRO A 3 -10.84 -5.72 32.93
C PRO A 3 -11.35 -6.03 31.52
N ILE A 4 -10.58 -6.75 30.70
CA ILE A 4 -10.98 -7.11 29.34
C ILE A 4 -11.90 -8.34 29.39
N LEU A 5 -11.52 -9.37 30.17
CA LEU A 5 -12.34 -10.57 30.35
C LEU A 5 -13.62 -10.27 31.14
N ASP A 6 -13.54 -9.46 32.18
CA ASP A 6 -14.66 -9.00 33.00
C ASP A 6 -15.66 -8.22 32.12
N ALA A 7 -15.16 -7.28 31.29
CA ALA A 7 -16.02 -6.53 30.36
C ALA A 7 -16.66 -7.40 29.26
N ALA A 8 -16.00 -8.48 28.83
CA ALA A 8 -16.61 -9.43 27.91
C ALA A 8 -17.77 -10.17 28.58
N ALA A 9 -17.59 -10.61 29.83
CA ALA A 9 -18.62 -11.28 30.61
C ALA A 9 -19.82 -10.36 30.87
N ASP A 10 -19.58 -9.11 31.28
CA ASP A 10 -20.62 -8.10 31.54
C ASP A 10 -21.43 -7.78 30.27
N ALA A 11 -20.78 -7.78 29.11
CA ALA A 11 -21.42 -7.58 27.82
C ALA A 11 -22.12 -8.85 27.27
N GLY A 12 -22.10 -9.97 27.99
CA GLY A 12 -22.64 -11.25 27.53
C GLY A 12 -21.89 -11.84 26.33
N MET A 13 -20.64 -11.41 26.10
CA MET A 13 -19.83 -11.85 24.96
C MET A 13 -18.98 -13.07 25.34
N THR A 14 -19.16 -14.16 24.59
CA THR A 14 -18.26 -15.32 24.69
C THR A 14 -17.07 -15.14 23.75
N LEU A 15 -15.92 -14.79 24.32
CA LEU A 15 -14.67 -14.67 23.55
C LEU A 15 -14.25 -16.03 22.95
N SER A 16 -13.60 -16.02 21.79
CA SER A 16 -12.93 -17.21 21.25
C SER A 16 -11.68 -17.56 22.06
N PRO A 17 -11.11 -18.78 21.93
CA PRO A 17 -9.82 -19.11 22.55
C PRO A 17 -8.72 -18.11 22.18
N ALA A 18 -8.63 -17.71 20.90
CA ALA A 18 -7.64 -16.73 20.42
C ALA A 18 -7.86 -15.34 21.05
N GLN A 19 -9.11 -14.90 21.17
CA GLN A 19 -9.45 -13.63 21.83
C GLN A 19 -9.15 -13.66 23.33
N ARG A 20 -9.35 -14.80 24.01
CA ARG A 20 -8.94 -14.96 25.42
C ARG A 20 -7.43 -14.90 25.59
N THR A 21 -6.67 -15.56 24.71
CA THR A 21 -5.20 -15.48 24.72
C THR A 21 -4.73 -14.03 24.52
N ALA A 22 -5.29 -13.33 23.52
CA ALA A 22 -4.99 -11.92 23.29
C ALA A 22 -5.35 -11.03 24.49
N ALA A 23 -6.53 -11.22 25.10
CA ALA A 23 -6.94 -10.51 26.31
C ALA A 23 -5.95 -10.76 27.46
N GLY A 24 -5.53 -11.99 27.69
CA GLY A 24 -4.56 -12.32 28.73
C GLY A 24 -3.20 -11.63 28.55
N HIS A 25 -2.69 -11.55 27.32
CA HIS A 25 -1.46 -10.82 27.03
C HIS A 25 -1.62 -9.31 27.28
N LEU A 26 -2.73 -8.70 26.85
CA LEU A 26 -3.01 -7.29 27.10
C LEU A 26 -3.16 -6.98 28.59
N GLU A 27 -3.87 -7.82 29.34
CA GLU A 27 -4.05 -7.64 30.77
C GLU A 27 -2.74 -7.80 31.55
N GLY A 28 -1.85 -8.68 31.08
CA GLY A 28 -0.51 -8.85 31.63
C GLY A 28 0.35 -7.58 31.57
N LEU A 29 0.03 -6.64 30.67
CA LEU A 29 0.73 -5.34 30.57
C LEU A 29 0.25 -4.32 31.62
N LEU A 30 -0.97 -4.46 32.15
CA LEU A 30 -1.59 -3.43 32.99
C LEU A 30 -0.90 -3.27 34.34
N GLU A 31 -0.47 -4.36 34.96
CA GLU A 31 0.17 -4.30 36.28
C GLU A 31 1.57 -3.66 36.25
N PRO A 32 2.48 -4.03 35.31
CA PRO A 32 3.72 -3.27 35.11
C PRO A 32 3.48 -1.79 34.83
N LEU A 33 2.50 -1.45 33.99
CA LEU A 33 2.16 -0.06 33.67
C LEU A 33 1.73 0.75 34.91
N ARG A 34 0.92 0.16 35.79
CA ARG A 34 0.50 0.80 37.06
C ARG A 34 1.64 1.02 38.04
N ARG A 35 2.59 0.07 38.11
CA ARG A 35 3.80 0.19 38.93
C ARG A 35 4.82 1.16 38.33
N GLY A 36 4.62 1.58 37.09
CA GLY A 36 5.53 2.44 36.36
C GLY A 36 6.78 1.72 35.85
N ASP A 37 6.73 0.39 35.75
CA ASP A 37 7.78 -0.42 35.15
C ASP A 37 7.65 -0.40 33.61
N THR A 38 8.73 -0.73 32.92
CA THR A 38 8.66 -1.00 31.48
C THR A 38 7.87 -2.28 31.24
N ALA A 39 6.65 -2.17 30.71
CA ALA A 39 5.95 -3.31 30.16
C ALA A 39 6.45 -3.55 28.73
N GLY A 40 6.49 -4.81 28.29
CA GLY A 40 6.67 -5.14 26.87
C GLY A 40 5.53 -4.55 26.02
N GLY A 41 5.45 -4.94 24.75
CA GLY A 41 4.33 -4.55 23.90
C GLY A 41 3.58 -5.75 23.32
N VAL A 42 2.45 -5.50 22.66
CA VAL A 42 1.63 -6.55 22.04
C VAL A 42 1.27 -6.14 20.61
N TYR A 43 1.46 -7.05 19.65
CA TYR A 43 1.03 -6.89 18.27
C TYR A 43 -0.08 -7.90 17.99
N LEU A 44 -1.32 -7.42 17.91
CA LEU A 44 -2.49 -8.23 17.59
C LEU A 44 -2.71 -8.24 16.08
N TRP A 45 -2.81 -9.42 15.48
CA TRP A 45 -3.09 -9.51 14.06
C TRP A 45 -4.15 -10.53 13.70
N GLY A 46 -4.77 -10.38 12.54
CA GLY A 46 -5.77 -11.30 12.01
C GLY A 46 -6.77 -10.60 11.10
N PRO A 47 -7.66 -11.32 10.41
CA PRO A 47 -8.58 -10.73 9.45
C PRO A 47 -9.49 -9.62 10.02
N VAL A 48 -10.14 -8.87 9.12
CA VAL A 48 -11.16 -7.87 9.49
C VAL A 48 -12.32 -8.54 10.23
N GLY A 49 -12.93 -7.82 11.19
CA GLY A 49 -14.11 -8.31 11.92
C GLY A 49 -13.83 -9.33 13.03
N ARG A 50 -12.57 -9.51 13.45
CA ARG A 50 -12.19 -10.47 14.51
C ARG A 50 -12.14 -9.90 15.93
N GLY A 51 -12.55 -8.64 16.12
CA GLY A 51 -12.60 -8.01 17.44
C GLY A 51 -11.26 -7.49 17.96
N LYS A 52 -10.23 -7.36 17.11
CA LYS A 52 -8.93 -6.77 17.48
C LYS A 52 -9.08 -5.35 18.04
N THR A 53 -9.86 -4.53 17.35
CA THR A 53 -10.18 -3.14 17.76
C THR A 53 -10.90 -3.14 19.10
N TRP A 54 -11.87 -4.03 19.31
CA TRP A 54 -12.56 -4.14 20.60
C TRP A 54 -11.60 -4.52 21.74
N LEU A 55 -10.69 -5.47 21.53
CA LEU A 55 -9.66 -5.82 22.52
C LEU A 55 -8.74 -4.63 22.82
N LEU A 56 -8.32 -3.90 21.78
CA LEU A 56 -7.53 -2.68 21.92
C LEU A 56 -8.29 -1.59 22.68
N ASP A 57 -9.58 -1.41 22.41
CA ASP A 57 -10.45 -0.43 23.11
C ASP A 57 -10.48 -0.71 24.61
N ARG A 58 -10.67 -1.97 25.00
CA ARG A 58 -10.75 -2.37 26.42
C ARG A 58 -9.41 -2.20 27.12
N PHE A 59 -8.32 -2.57 26.46
CA PHE A 59 -6.98 -2.31 26.97
C PHE A 59 -6.72 -0.82 27.14
N HIS A 60 -7.00 -0.02 26.11
CA HIS A 60 -6.78 1.43 26.11
C HIS A 60 -7.58 2.13 27.20
N ALA A 61 -8.84 1.73 27.42
CA ALA A 61 -9.66 2.24 28.51
C ALA A 61 -9.06 1.98 29.91
N ALA A 62 -8.33 0.88 30.08
CA ALA A 62 -7.69 0.51 31.35
C ALA A 62 -6.27 1.09 31.52
N ALA A 63 -5.51 1.22 30.43
CA ALA A 63 -4.13 1.67 30.44
C ALA A 63 -3.97 3.19 30.27
N GLY A 64 -4.88 3.83 29.53
CA GLY A 64 -4.76 5.23 29.12
C GLY A 64 -3.70 5.46 28.03
N GLY A 65 -3.31 6.72 27.85
CA GLY A 65 -2.30 7.15 26.87
C GLY A 65 -2.87 7.48 25.48
N PRO A 66 -2.04 7.97 24.55
CA PRO A 66 -2.45 8.27 23.19
C PRO A 66 -2.83 7.02 22.40
N ARG A 67 -3.85 7.18 21.56
CA ARG A 67 -4.24 6.22 20.55
C ARG A 67 -4.31 6.91 19.20
N PHE A 68 -3.77 6.26 18.18
CA PHE A 68 -3.80 6.76 16.82
C PHE A 68 -4.20 5.68 15.84
N HIS A 69 -4.93 6.07 14.79
CA HIS A 69 -4.87 5.31 13.55
C HIS A 69 -3.46 5.45 12.95
N PHE A 70 -2.93 4.38 12.36
CA PHE A 70 -1.54 4.34 11.91
C PHE A 70 -1.14 5.54 11.03
N HIS A 71 -1.93 5.87 10.01
CA HIS A 71 -1.63 6.99 9.11
C HIS A 71 -1.67 8.37 9.79
N GLU A 72 -2.53 8.55 10.78
CA GLU A 72 -2.63 9.81 11.51
C GLU A 72 -1.38 10.01 12.36
N PHE A 73 -0.95 8.96 13.06
CA PHE A 73 0.32 8.97 13.76
C PHE A 73 1.48 9.24 12.81
N TYR A 74 1.52 8.54 11.68
CA TYR A 74 2.60 8.69 10.72
C TYR A 74 2.73 10.13 10.23
N ARG A 75 1.62 10.74 9.80
CA ARG A 75 1.58 12.14 9.38
C ARG A 75 2.02 13.09 10.49
N ALA A 76 1.52 12.89 11.70
CA ALA A 76 1.88 13.72 12.84
C ALA A 76 3.38 13.60 13.17
N LEU A 77 3.91 12.38 13.19
CA LEU A 77 5.32 12.10 13.40
C LEU A 77 6.19 12.73 12.31
N HIS A 78 5.81 12.57 11.04
CA HIS A 78 6.52 13.14 9.92
C HIS A 78 6.59 14.67 10.03
N ALA A 79 5.47 15.33 10.35
CA ALA A 79 5.43 16.78 10.57
C ALA A 79 6.35 17.22 11.72
N GLU A 80 6.31 16.52 12.86
CA GLU A 80 7.14 16.84 14.02
C GLU A 80 8.65 16.62 13.77
N VAL A 81 9.01 15.57 13.03
CA VAL A 81 10.39 15.32 12.62
C VAL A 81 10.86 16.38 11.61
N TRP A 82 10.01 16.71 10.64
CA TRP A 82 10.33 17.71 9.62
C TRP A 82 10.56 19.10 10.22
N ALA A 83 9.71 19.52 11.16
CA ALA A 83 9.88 20.79 11.89
C ALA A 83 11.21 20.87 12.67
N ARG A 84 11.88 19.74 12.89
CA ARG A 84 13.13 19.61 13.66
C ARG A 84 14.29 19.10 12.80
N THR A 85 14.16 19.17 11.47
CA THR A 85 15.18 18.73 10.52
C THR A 85 16.54 19.36 10.82
N GLY A 86 17.62 18.57 10.74
CA GLY A 86 18.98 18.99 11.05
C GLY A 86 19.41 18.82 12.51
N ARG A 87 18.50 18.42 13.41
CA ARG A 87 18.84 18.08 14.80
C ARG A 87 19.08 16.57 14.97
N LYS A 88 20.11 16.21 15.73
CA LYS A 88 20.44 14.80 16.02
C LYS A 88 19.34 14.07 16.83
N ASP A 89 18.57 14.82 17.62
CA ASP A 89 17.52 14.33 18.52
C ASP A 89 16.09 14.56 17.99
N ALA A 90 15.94 14.87 16.69
CA ALA A 90 14.64 15.21 16.09
C ALA A 90 13.56 14.15 16.34
N MET A 91 13.90 12.86 16.22
CA MET A 91 12.97 11.74 16.47
C MET A 91 12.53 11.65 17.93
N ALA A 92 13.47 11.75 18.87
CA ALA A 92 13.17 11.72 20.31
C ALA A 92 12.23 12.85 20.69
N ARG A 93 12.53 14.08 20.24
CA ARG A 93 11.67 15.25 20.48
C ARG A 93 10.32 15.16 19.80
N ALA A 94 10.23 14.54 18.62
CA ALA A 94 8.95 14.32 17.94
C ALA A 94 8.08 13.34 18.75
N VAL A 95 8.67 12.23 19.22
CA VAL A 95 8.02 11.30 20.14
C VAL A 95 7.59 12.01 21.43
N ASP A 96 8.42 12.86 22.02
CA ASP A 96 8.07 13.64 23.21
C ASP A 96 6.90 14.60 22.96
N ALA A 97 6.89 15.27 21.81
CA ALA A 97 5.81 16.17 21.42
C ALA A 97 4.48 15.44 21.24
N LEU A 98 4.50 14.23 20.66
CA LEU A 98 3.29 13.45 20.42
C LEU A 98 2.75 12.75 21.68
N LEU A 99 3.64 12.32 22.57
CA LEU A 99 3.26 11.47 23.71
C LEU A 99 3.23 12.20 25.05
N GLY A 100 3.89 13.35 25.19
CA GLY A 100 4.09 13.95 26.51
C GLY A 100 4.69 12.93 27.47
N ASP A 101 4.20 12.83 28.70
CA ASP A 101 4.63 11.84 29.71
C ASP A 101 3.95 10.47 29.60
N ALA A 102 3.22 10.20 28.50
CA ALA A 102 2.52 8.95 28.33
C ALA A 102 3.48 7.75 28.26
N ARG A 103 3.12 6.67 28.97
CA ARG A 103 3.88 5.41 29.02
C ARG A 103 3.30 4.32 28.12
N THR A 104 2.18 4.60 27.47
CA THR A 104 1.48 3.66 26.59
C THR A 104 1.13 4.34 25.29
N LEU A 105 1.26 3.62 24.18
CA LEU A 105 0.86 4.04 22.84
C LEU A 105 0.08 2.92 22.16
N CYS A 106 -1.14 3.23 21.74
CA CYS A 106 -1.99 2.31 21.00
C CYS A 106 -2.02 2.68 19.51
N PHE A 107 -1.62 1.76 18.64
CA PHE A 107 -1.80 1.85 17.19
C PHE A 107 -3.00 1.02 16.76
N ASP A 108 -3.98 1.68 16.16
CA ASP A 108 -5.06 0.98 15.48
C ASP A 108 -4.77 0.86 13.99
N GLU A 109 -5.04 -0.33 13.45
CA GLU A 109 -4.89 -0.67 12.03
C GLU A 109 -3.50 -0.34 11.46
N LEU A 110 -2.44 -0.87 12.09
CA LEU A 110 -1.08 -0.84 11.53
C LEU A 110 -1.04 -1.62 10.22
N HIS A 111 -0.81 -0.90 9.13
CA HIS A 111 -0.57 -1.45 7.81
C HIS A 111 0.37 -0.53 7.05
N LEU A 112 1.30 -1.10 6.29
CA LEU A 112 2.28 -0.35 5.51
C LEU A 112 1.90 -0.44 4.04
N HIS A 113 1.64 0.71 3.42
CA HIS A 113 1.40 0.80 1.98
C HIS A 113 2.69 1.08 1.21
N ASP A 114 3.73 1.61 1.88
CA ASP A 114 4.97 1.98 1.21
C ASP A 114 6.24 1.86 2.06
N SER A 115 7.36 2.04 1.37
CA SER A 115 8.68 1.90 1.98
C SER A 115 9.17 3.12 2.76
N GLY A 116 8.66 4.32 2.46
CA GLY A 116 9.00 5.54 3.18
C GLY A 116 8.45 5.50 4.61
N ASP A 117 7.27 4.88 4.78
CA ASP A 117 6.64 4.63 6.06
C ASP A 117 7.52 3.82 7.00
N THR A 118 8.21 2.86 6.40
CA THR A 118 8.89 1.79 7.10
C THR A 118 10.14 2.27 7.84
N MET A 119 10.97 3.11 7.20
CA MET A 119 12.18 3.65 7.81
C MET A 119 11.87 4.57 8.99
N LEU A 120 10.87 5.46 8.83
CA LEU A 120 10.47 6.40 9.87
C LEU A 120 9.86 5.63 11.05
N LEU A 121 8.97 4.67 10.78
CA LEU A 121 8.34 3.85 11.81
C LEU A 121 9.36 2.98 12.57
N THR A 122 10.35 2.42 11.88
CA THR A 122 11.46 1.67 12.51
C THR A 122 12.17 2.55 13.55
N ARG A 123 12.53 3.79 13.17
CA ARG A 123 13.20 4.73 14.07
C ARG A 123 12.28 5.14 15.22
N ALA A 124 11.00 5.35 14.96
CA ALA A 124 10.00 5.67 15.99
C ALA A 124 9.89 4.54 17.01
N LEU A 125 9.71 3.30 16.57
CA LEU A 125 9.56 2.14 17.45
C LEU A 125 10.82 1.89 18.30
N ARG A 126 12.03 2.08 17.74
CA ARG A 126 13.28 2.04 18.52
C ARG A 126 13.31 3.11 19.61
N THR A 127 12.85 4.31 19.29
CA THR A 127 12.82 5.45 20.22
C THR A 127 11.79 5.22 21.33
N LEU A 128 10.59 4.75 20.98
CA LEU A 128 9.55 4.37 21.94
C LEU A 128 10.04 3.28 22.90
N ARG A 129 10.71 2.25 22.38
CA ARG A 129 11.31 1.18 23.18
C ARG A 129 12.38 1.70 24.12
N ALA A 130 13.30 2.55 23.63
CA ALA A 130 14.34 3.15 24.46
C ALA A 130 13.78 4.03 25.57
N ARG A 131 12.61 4.65 25.32
CA ARG A 131 11.85 5.44 26.30
C ARG A 131 11.04 4.59 27.29
N GLY A 132 10.97 3.26 27.09
CA GLY A 132 10.17 2.37 27.92
C GLY A 132 8.67 2.51 27.69
N VAL A 133 8.24 3.04 26.54
CA VAL A 133 6.82 3.15 26.17
C VAL A 133 6.31 1.77 25.75
N THR A 134 5.23 1.33 26.38
CA THR A 134 4.50 0.12 26.01
C THR A 134 3.68 0.37 24.76
N VAL A 135 3.99 -0.35 23.69
CA VAL A 135 3.29 -0.24 22.40
C VAL A 135 2.31 -1.40 22.26
N VAL A 136 1.05 -1.09 21.95
CA VAL A 136 0.05 -2.08 21.55
C VAL A 136 -0.45 -1.73 20.16
N ALA A 137 -0.38 -2.67 19.23
CA ALA A 137 -0.78 -2.47 17.84
C ALA A 137 -1.81 -3.50 17.38
N THR A 138 -2.75 -3.11 16.54
CA THR A 138 -3.63 -4.03 15.79
C THR A 138 -3.27 -4.00 14.31
N SER A 139 -3.35 -5.15 13.61
CA SER A 139 -3.12 -5.22 12.16
C SER A 139 -3.95 -6.30 11.49
N ASN A 140 -4.22 -6.15 10.19
CA ASN A 140 -4.80 -7.23 9.39
C ASN A 140 -3.76 -8.24 8.90
N TYR A 141 -2.47 -7.96 9.08
CA TYR A 141 -1.37 -8.76 8.56
C TYR A 141 -0.43 -9.19 9.70
N PRO A 142 0.14 -10.41 9.63
CA PRO A 142 1.25 -10.77 10.50
C PRO A 142 2.46 -9.85 10.21
N PRO A 143 3.44 -9.72 11.11
CA PRO A 143 4.60 -8.84 10.90
C PRO A 143 5.32 -9.09 9.57
N HIS A 144 5.64 -10.36 9.24
CA HIS A 144 6.23 -10.72 7.94
C HIS A 144 5.36 -10.42 6.72
N GLY A 145 4.08 -10.10 6.90
CA GLY A 145 3.16 -9.67 5.85
C GLY A 145 3.11 -8.16 5.65
N LEU A 146 3.84 -7.38 6.45
CA LEU A 146 3.94 -5.93 6.30
C LEU A 146 4.79 -5.59 5.07
N LEU A 147 4.34 -4.57 4.32
CA LEU A 147 4.94 -4.15 3.06
C LEU A 147 5.19 -5.35 2.12
N PRO A 148 4.13 -5.99 1.61
CA PRO A 148 4.25 -7.24 0.85
C PRO A 148 4.89 -7.06 -0.53
N SER A 149 5.25 -5.82 -0.90
CA SER A 149 5.95 -5.47 -2.13
C SER A 149 7.34 -6.11 -2.16
N PRO A 150 7.63 -7.10 -3.02
CA PRO A 150 8.90 -7.81 -2.91
C PRO A 150 10.12 -7.00 -3.34
N LEU A 151 9.92 -5.88 -4.04
CA LEU A 151 10.99 -4.90 -4.28
C LEU A 151 11.34 -4.10 -3.04
N PHE A 152 10.38 -3.86 -2.14
CA PHE A 152 10.57 -3.01 -0.97
C PHE A 152 10.47 -3.77 0.36
N HIS A 153 10.13 -5.05 0.34
CA HIS A 153 9.93 -5.86 1.53
C HIS A 153 11.19 -5.89 2.41
N HIS A 154 12.36 -5.91 1.77
CA HIS A 154 13.65 -5.81 2.46
C HIS A 154 13.82 -4.51 3.27
N LEU A 155 13.10 -3.44 2.93
CA LEU A 155 13.08 -2.20 3.71
C LEU A 155 12.24 -2.34 4.99
N ALA A 156 11.29 -3.29 5.02
CA ALA A 156 10.49 -3.65 6.19
C ALA A 156 11.12 -4.68 7.10
N GLU A 157 12.09 -5.46 6.64
CA GLU A 157 12.82 -6.43 7.48
C GLU A 157 13.30 -5.83 8.82
N PRO A 158 13.94 -4.65 8.88
CA PRO A 158 14.39 -4.07 10.15
C PRO A 158 13.24 -3.69 11.10
N LEU A 159 12.08 -3.33 10.56
CA LEU A 159 10.87 -3.05 11.33
C LEU A 159 10.25 -4.35 11.84
N ILE A 160 10.17 -5.36 10.97
CA ILE A 160 9.61 -6.68 11.26
C ILE A 160 10.41 -7.34 12.39
N GLU A 161 11.73 -7.39 12.26
CA GLU A 161 12.64 -7.87 13.31
C GLU A 161 12.44 -7.13 14.63
N LEU A 162 12.22 -5.81 14.56
CA LEU A 162 11.99 -5.01 15.75
C LEU A 162 10.63 -5.31 16.38
N ILE A 163 9.57 -5.48 15.59
CA ILE A 163 8.24 -5.87 16.07
C ILE A 163 8.32 -7.25 16.73
N GLU A 164 8.86 -8.25 16.04
CA GLU A 164 8.95 -9.63 16.54
C GLU A 164 9.88 -9.77 17.75
N GLY A 165 10.95 -8.96 17.80
CA GLY A 165 11.90 -8.94 18.92
C GLY A 165 11.53 -8.05 20.10
N SER A 166 10.46 -7.24 20.01
CA SER A 166 10.07 -6.32 21.10
C SER A 166 8.60 -6.38 21.50
N LEU A 167 7.72 -6.92 20.65
CA LEU A 167 6.30 -7.06 20.90
C LEU A 167 5.94 -8.54 20.93
N THR A 168 5.05 -8.93 21.84
CA THR A 168 4.41 -10.23 21.80
C THR A 168 3.41 -10.26 20.65
N VAL A 169 3.70 -11.04 19.62
CA VAL A 169 2.85 -11.20 18.43
C VAL A 169 1.75 -12.23 18.72
N VAL A 170 0.49 -11.81 18.63
CA VAL A 170 -0.68 -12.65 18.93
C VAL A 170 -1.64 -12.64 17.75
N GLU A 171 -1.93 -13.83 17.23
CA GLU A 171 -2.96 -14.01 16.21
C GLU A 171 -4.36 -14.07 16.85
N VAL A 172 -5.28 -13.28 16.34
CA VAL A 172 -6.70 -13.25 16.69
C VAL A 172 -7.49 -13.87 15.53
N ALA A 173 -7.30 -15.18 15.33
CA ALA A 173 -7.97 -15.95 14.29
C ALA A 173 -9.16 -16.77 14.79
N GLY A 174 -10.10 -17.05 13.87
CA GLY A 174 -11.05 -18.16 13.95
C GLY A 174 -10.58 -19.30 13.03
N THR A 175 -11.16 -20.50 13.17
CA THR A 175 -10.73 -21.80 12.64
C THR A 175 -10.64 -21.97 11.10
N THR A 176 -10.25 -20.97 10.31
CA THR A 176 -10.20 -21.09 8.84
C THR A 176 -9.05 -20.32 8.20
N ASP A 177 -8.37 -21.02 7.31
CA ASP A 177 -7.23 -20.64 6.47
C ASP A 177 -7.67 -19.69 5.33
N PHE A 178 -7.00 -18.54 5.17
CA PHE A 178 -7.38 -17.47 4.24
C PHE A 178 -6.44 -17.32 3.03
N ARG A 179 -5.72 -18.39 2.65
CA ARG A 179 -4.89 -18.37 1.44
C ARG A 179 -5.64 -18.35 0.10
N THR A 180 -6.97 -18.32 0.11
CA THR A 180 -7.79 -18.28 -1.10
C THR A 180 -9.01 -17.43 -0.81
N LEU A 181 -9.23 -16.38 -1.62
CA LEU A 181 -10.44 -15.55 -1.78
C LEU A 181 -10.13 -14.04 -1.69
N VAL A 182 -9.59 -13.50 -2.79
CA VAL A 182 -9.98 -12.16 -3.26
C VAL A 182 -10.44 -12.30 -4.71
N THR A 183 -11.73 -12.62 -4.84
CA THR A 183 -12.59 -12.61 -6.03
C THR A 183 -13.95 -12.17 -5.48
N ASP A 184 -14.78 -11.32 -6.06
CA ASP A 184 -14.85 -10.52 -7.29
C ASP A 184 -16.00 -9.49 -7.02
N GLY A 185 -16.15 -8.40 -7.79
CA GLY A 185 -17.36 -7.56 -7.63
C GLY A 185 -17.32 -6.11 -8.15
N ASP A 186 -17.50 -5.97 -9.45
CA ASP A 186 -18.34 -4.99 -10.18
C ASP A 186 -18.85 -3.72 -9.45
N ARG A 187 -17.94 -2.79 -9.15
CA ARG A 187 -18.19 -1.34 -9.08
C ARG A 187 -17.01 -0.66 -9.76
N ALA A 188 -17.19 0.54 -10.32
CA ALA A 188 -16.06 1.34 -10.81
C ALA A 188 -15.16 1.72 -9.62
N VAL A 189 -14.24 0.82 -9.26
CA VAL A 189 -13.36 0.97 -8.10
C VAL A 189 -12.25 1.95 -8.51
N PRO A 190 -12.10 3.12 -7.86
CA PRO A 190 -10.88 3.92 -8.02
C PRO A 190 -9.67 3.08 -7.62
N GLY A 191 -8.55 3.22 -8.32
CA GLY A 191 -7.29 2.56 -7.97
C GLY A 191 -6.70 1.66 -9.06
N TRP A 192 -5.90 0.65 -8.72
CA TRP A 192 -5.16 -0.19 -9.69
C TRP A 192 -6.09 -0.83 -10.72
N ARG A 193 -7.26 -1.28 -10.27
CA ARG A 193 -8.29 -1.89 -11.11
C ARG A 193 -9.03 -0.90 -12.01
N SER A 194 -8.88 0.41 -11.80
CA SER A 194 -9.36 1.44 -12.74
C SER A 194 -8.39 1.74 -13.87
N GLY A 195 -7.17 1.20 -13.79
CA GLY A 195 -6.18 1.28 -14.87
C GLY A 195 -6.69 0.67 -16.18
N ARG A 196 -5.97 0.90 -17.28
CA ARG A 196 -6.32 0.34 -18.59
C ARG A 196 -5.09 0.00 -19.41
N VAL A 197 -5.12 -1.13 -20.11
CA VAL A 197 -4.13 -1.41 -21.17
C VAL A 197 -4.81 -1.24 -22.51
N VAL A 198 -4.42 -0.22 -23.28
CA VAL A 198 -5.07 0.17 -24.54
C VAL A 198 -4.09 0.17 -25.72
N PRO A 199 -4.56 0.00 -26.97
CA PRO A 199 -3.71 0.18 -28.15
C PRO A 199 -3.17 1.60 -28.29
N ALA A 200 -2.02 1.77 -28.94
CA ALA A 200 -1.52 3.08 -29.37
C ALA A 200 -2.56 3.82 -30.22
N GLY A 201 -2.66 5.15 -30.03
CA GLY A 201 -3.65 5.99 -30.69
C GLY A 201 -5.06 5.98 -30.06
N THR A 202 -5.30 5.19 -29.01
CA THR A 202 -6.58 5.23 -28.26
C THR A 202 -6.70 6.46 -27.36
N LEU A 203 -5.55 6.97 -26.90
CA LEU A 203 -5.47 8.20 -26.11
C LEU A 203 -4.96 9.32 -27.01
N GLU A 204 -5.53 10.51 -26.87
CA GLU A 204 -4.94 11.72 -27.45
C GLU A 204 -3.61 11.99 -26.73
N ALA A 205 -2.53 12.01 -27.51
CA ALA A 205 -1.21 12.33 -26.99
C ALA A 205 -1.17 13.80 -26.56
N PRO A 206 -0.50 14.14 -25.44
CA PRO A 206 -0.30 15.52 -25.04
C PRO A 206 0.42 16.34 -26.11
N ASP A 207 0.10 17.63 -26.20
CA ASP A 207 0.81 18.53 -27.10
C ASP A 207 2.25 18.72 -26.61
N PRO A 208 3.25 18.88 -27.51
CA PRO A 208 4.64 19.10 -27.10
C PRO A 208 4.85 20.29 -26.16
N GLY A 209 3.93 21.26 -26.16
CA GLY A 209 3.94 22.42 -25.26
C GLY A 209 3.53 22.14 -23.82
N ASP A 210 2.93 20.98 -23.54
CA ASP A 210 2.51 20.56 -22.20
C ASP A 210 3.62 19.85 -21.40
N ALA A 211 4.75 19.61 -22.05
CA ALA A 211 5.88 18.92 -21.45
C ALA A 211 6.42 19.69 -20.25
N VAL A 212 6.65 18.96 -19.15
CA VAL A 212 7.03 19.54 -17.86
C VAL A 212 8.10 18.69 -17.18
N GLU A 213 9.05 19.36 -16.54
CA GLU A 213 10.04 18.72 -15.67
C GLU A 213 9.43 18.49 -14.28
N VAL A 214 9.16 17.22 -13.95
CA VAL A 214 8.62 16.86 -12.64
C VAL A 214 9.76 16.77 -11.63
N PRO A 215 9.71 17.51 -10.51
CA PRO A 215 10.79 17.48 -9.53
C PRO A 215 10.82 16.15 -8.79
N LEU A 216 12.04 15.68 -8.52
CA LEU A 216 12.38 14.49 -7.75
C LEU A 216 13.19 14.88 -6.51
N PRO A 217 13.26 13.99 -5.49
CA PRO A 217 14.11 14.20 -4.33
C PRO A 217 15.57 14.47 -4.71
N GLY A 218 16.22 15.36 -3.96
CA GLY A 218 17.62 15.75 -4.19
C GLY A 218 17.83 16.76 -5.32
N GLY A 219 16.78 17.47 -5.74
CA GLY A 219 16.87 18.55 -6.74
C GLY A 219 17.01 18.06 -8.18
N ARG A 220 16.79 16.78 -8.42
CA ARG A 220 16.73 16.20 -9.78
C ARG A 220 15.33 16.39 -10.37
N THR A 221 15.19 16.21 -11.68
CA THR A 221 13.90 16.22 -12.36
C THR A 221 13.77 15.01 -13.28
N VAL A 222 12.55 14.68 -13.66
CA VAL A 222 12.24 13.71 -14.73
C VAL A 222 11.29 14.36 -15.73
N PRO A 223 11.54 14.22 -17.04
CA PRO A 223 10.65 14.77 -18.06
C PRO A 223 9.33 14.00 -18.08
N ALA A 224 8.22 14.72 -17.96
CA ALA A 224 6.87 14.22 -18.18
C ALA A 224 6.28 14.90 -19.42
N LEU A 225 5.42 14.17 -20.14
CA LEU A 225 4.71 14.70 -21.31
C LEU A 225 3.63 15.71 -20.91
N ARG A 226 3.04 15.52 -19.74
CA ARG A 226 2.06 16.39 -19.11
C ARG A 226 1.94 16.01 -17.64
N ALA A 227 1.77 16.98 -16.74
CA ALA A 227 1.39 16.72 -15.36
C ALA A 227 0.30 17.72 -14.95
N GLU A 228 -0.91 17.22 -14.70
CA GLU A 228 -2.08 18.04 -14.39
C GLU A 228 -2.90 17.39 -13.29
N GLY A 229 -3.22 18.17 -12.26
CA GLY A 229 -3.95 17.68 -11.09
C GLY A 229 -3.26 16.48 -10.44
N ASP A 230 -3.98 15.36 -10.39
CA ASP A 230 -3.53 14.08 -9.81
C ASP A 230 -2.97 13.10 -10.87
N THR A 231 -2.83 13.52 -12.12
CA THR A 231 -2.50 12.67 -13.25
C THR A 231 -1.17 13.09 -13.89
N VAL A 232 -0.29 12.11 -14.14
CA VAL A 232 1.00 12.33 -14.79
C VAL A 232 1.17 11.43 -16.01
N TRP A 233 1.66 12.02 -17.09
CA TRP A 233 1.86 11.38 -18.39
C TRP A 233 3.35 11.24 -18.66
N PHE A 234 3.79 10.04 -18.98
CA PHE A 234 5.16 9.73 -19.33
C PHE A 234 5.21 8.96 -20.65
N ASP A 235 6.24 9.25 -21.44
CA ASP A 235 6.72 8.27 -22.41
C ASP A 235 7.42 7.12 -21.67
N PHE A 236 7.27 5.89 -22.17
CA PHE A 236 7.88 4.70 -21.55
C PHE A 236 9.39 4.86 -21.35
N LEU A 237 10.13 5.33 -22.37
CA LEU A 237 11.57 5.53 -22.24
C LEU A 237 11.87 6.78 -21.41
N GLY A 238 11.04 7.83 -21.52
CA GLY A 238 11.13 9.03 -20.70
C GLY A 238 11.19 8.75 -19.20
N LEU A 239 10.40 7.79 -18.71
CA LEU A 239 10.44 7.38 -17.30
C LEU A 239 11.35 6.17 -17.03
N CYS A 240 11.21 5.08 -17.78
CA CYS A 240 11.89 3.82 -17.45
C CYS A 240 13.36 3.79 -17.90
N ALA A 241 13.79 4.61 -18.87
CA ALA A 241 15.21 4.74 -19.22
C ALA A 241 15.93 5.85 -18.45
N ALA A 242 15.19 6.81 -17.87
CA ALA A 242 15.74 7.87 -17.02
C ALA A 242 16.42 7.31 -15.75
N PRO A 243 17.34 8.07 -15.13
CA PRO A 243 18.04 7.69 -13.91
C PRO A 243 17.14 7.83 -12.66
N VAL A 244 15.92 7.30 -12.74
CA VAL A 244 14.96 7.24 -11.63
C VAL A 244 15.21 5.96 -10.82
N SER A 245 15.23 6.13 -9.51
CA SER A 245 15.31 5.04 -8.54
C SER A 245 13.92 4.58 -8.12
N ALA A 246 13.84 3.44 -7.43
CA ALA A 246 12.58 2.96 -6.89
C ALA A 246 11.97 3.95 -5.85
N LEU A 247 12.81 4.67 -5.09
CA LEU A 247 12.37 5.76 -4.21
C LEU A 247 11.80 6.96 -4.99
N ASP A 248 12.36 7.27 -6.15
CA ASP A 248 11.82 8.34 -7.01
C ASP A 248 10.43 7.97 -7.55
N LEU A 249 10.21 6.69 -7.89
CA LEU A 249 8.89 6.21 -8.32
C LEU A 249 7.86 6.27 -7.19
N LEU A 250 8.26 5.94 -5.95
CA LEU A 250 7.40 6.07 -4.77
C LEU A 250 7.03 7.54 -4.51
N PHE A 251 7.99 8.46 -4.63
CA PHE A 251 7.74 9.89 -4.50
C PHE A 251 6.77 10.42 -5.57
N LEU A 252 6.94 9.96 -6.82
CA LEU A 252 6.00 10.30 -7.89
C LEU A 252 4.59 9.75 -7.58
N ALA A 253 4.50 8.53 -7.05
CA ALA A 253 3.24 7.90 -6.66
C ALA A 253 2.56 8.61 -5.47
N GLU A 254 3.30 9.26 -4.58
CA GLU A 254 2.69 10.11 -3.54
C GLU A 254 2.05 11.37 -4.11
N ARG A 255 2.64 11.92 -5.18
CA ARG A 255 2.20 13.16 -5.81
C ARG A 255 1.06 12.97 -6.81
N TYR A 256 1.03 11.84 -7.51
CA TYR A 256 0.05 11.55 -8.56
C TYR A 256 -0.67 10.23 -8.29
N GLN A 257 -2.00 10.24 -8.40
CA GLN A 257 -2.84 9.06 -8.20
C GLN A 257 -3.08 8.27 -9.49
N ARG A 258 -2.82 8.88 -10.65
CA ARG A 258 -2.98 8.27 -11.96
C ARG A 258 -1.73 8.44 -12.81
N PHE A 259 -1.23 7.33 -13.34
CA PHE A 259 -0.11 7.29 -14.26
C PHE A 259 -0.60 6.89 -15.64
N VAL A 260 -0.18 7.67 -16.64
CA VAL A 260 -0.37 7.32 -18.05
C VAL A 260 1.01 7.10 -18.65
N LEU A 261 1.30 5.86 -19.05
CA LEU A 261 2.55 5.46 -19.66
C LEU A 261 2.31 5.14 -21.13
N LEU A 262 2.86 5.99 -22.00
CA LEU A 262 2.73 5.85 -23.44
C LEU A 262 3.83 4.98 -24.03
N ASP A 263 3.46 4.23 -25.06
CA ASP A 263 4.34 3.54 -26.00
C ASP A 263 5.30 2.54 -25.35
N LEU A 264 4.72 1.53 -24.67
CA LEU A 264 5.48 0.44 -24.06
C LEU A 264 6.46 -0.19 -25.05
N VAL A 265 7.76 -0.03 -24.82
CA VAL A 265 8.77 -0.65 -25.68
C VAL A 265 8.91 -2.14 -25.34
N PRO A 266 8.97 -3.05 -26.34
CA PRO A 266 9.19 -4.47 -26.09
C PRO A 266 10.45 -4.71 -25.26
N PHE A 267 10.37 -5.53 -24.21
CA PHE A 267 11.47 -5.85 -23.30
C PHE A 267 12.71 -6.38 -24.04
N ALA A 268 12.53 -7.14 -25.12
CA ALA A 268 13.62 -7.59 -25.98
C ALA A 268 14.53 -6.45 -26.51
N ARG A 269 14.00 -5.22 -26.60
CA ARG A 269 14.70 -4.00 -27.05
C ARG A 269 15.14 -3.10 -25.90
N CYS A 270 14.77 -3.41 -24.66
CA CYS A 270 15.10 -2.63 -23.47
C CYS A 270 16.38 -3.14 -22.82
N ARG A 271 17.12 -2.24 -22.16
CA ARG A 271 18.21 -2.61 -21.26
C ARG A 271 17.66 -3.25 -19.97
N PRO A 272 18.40 -4.13 -19.28
CA PRO A 272 17.95 -4.74 -18.03
C PRO A 272 17.49 -3.73 -16.98
N GLU A 273 18.17 -2.59 -16.87
CA GLU A 273 17.82 -1.52 -15.93
C GLU A 273 16.47 -0.89 -16.28
N THR A 274 16.21 -0.68 -17.58
CA THR A 274 14.92 -0.17 -18.06
C THR A 274 13.78 -1.14 -17.75
N GLN A 275 14.03 -2.43 -17.97
CA GLN A 275 13.06 -3.48 -17.65
C GLN A 275 12.77 -3.54 -16.14
N ALA A 276 13.82 -3.49 -15.31
CA ALA A 276 13.70 -3.50 -13.85
C ALA A 276 12.95 -2.26 -13.32
N ARG A 277 13.16 -1.08 -13.90
CA ARG A 277 12.41 0.14 -13.54
C ARG A 277 10.94 0.05 -13.91
N PHE A 278 10.60 -0.54 -15.06
CA PHE A 278 9.19 -0.77 -15.40
C PHE A 278 8.53 -1.74 -14.43
N VAL A 279 9.20 -2.85 -14.08
CA VAL A 279 8.73 -3.78 -13.04
C VAL A 279 8.52 -3.03 -11.72
N SER A 280 9.46 -2.16 -11.36
CA SER A 280 9.37 -1.33 -10.14
C SER A 280 8.19 -0.37 -10.16
N LEU A 281 7.93 0.29 -11.29
CA LEU A 281 6.78 1.17 -11.46
C LEU A 281 5.47 0.40 -11.28
N VAL A 282 5.32 -0.73 -11.95
CA VAL A 282 4.13 -1.60 -11.84
C VAL A 282 3.91 -2.03 -10.39
N ASP A 283 4.98 -2.40 -9.70
CA ASP A 283 4.90 -2.83 -8.32
C ASP A 283 4.47 -1.68 -7.38
N VAL A 284 5.11 -0.52 -7.49
CA VAL A 284 4.76 0.69 -6.72
C VAL A 284 3.27 1.04 -6.88
N LEU A 285 2.80 1.11 -8.13
CA LEU A 285 1.43 1.51 -8.43
C LEU A 285 0.41 0.45 -7.99
N TYR A 286 0.74 -0.83 -8.11
CA TYR A 286 -0.10 -1.92 -7.62
C TYR A 286 -0.24 -1.88 -6.11
N ASP A 287 0.88 -1.76 -5.40
CA ASP A 287 0.92 -1.84 -3.94
C ASP A 287 0.21 -0.64 -3.29
N ARG A 288 0.19 0.52 -3.98
CA ARG A 288 -0.57 1.71 -3.57
C ARG A 288 -2.01 1.79 -4.10
N ASP A 289 -2.48 0.75 -4.79
CA ASP A 289 -3.79 0.73 -5.45
C ASP A 289 -4.02 1.97 -6.33
N GLN A 290 -3.07 2.30 -7.21
CA GLN A 290 -3.11 3.48 -8.08
C GLN A 290 -3.35 3.14 -9.55
N ALA A 291 -4.04 4.03 -10.26
CA ALA A 291 -4.46 3.77 -11.64
C ALA A 291 -3.28 3.86 -12.61
N LEU A 292 -3.00 2.77 -13.35
CA LEU A 292 -2.05 2.75 -14.46
C LEU A 292 -2.78 2.60 -15.80
N VAL A 293 -2.62 3.59 -16.67
CA VAL A 293 -3.01 3.50 -18.08
C VAL A 293 -1.76 3.27 -18.92
N LEU A 294 -1.74 2.20 -19.70
CA LEU A 294 -0.58 1.78 -20.50
C LEU A 294 -0.98 1.66 -21.97
N THR A 295 -0.25 2.32 -22.87
CA THR A 295 -0.45 2.11 -24.31
C THR A 295 0.55 1.10 -24.88
N LEU A 296 0.05 0.20 -25.73
CA LEU A 296 0.86 -0.81 -26.41
C LEU A 296 1.27 -0.35 -27.81
N PRO A 297 2.51 -0.60 -28.26
CA PRO A 297 3.01 -0.14 -29.55
C PRO A 297 2.29 -0.84 -30.72
N GLY A 298 1.98 -0.04 -31.75
CA GLY A 298 1.47 -0.51 -33.04
C GLY A 298 -0.06 -0.65 -33.12
N SER A 299 -0.58 -0.48 -34.34
CA SER A 299 -1.99 -0.68 -34.71
C SER A 299 -2.32 -2.18 -34.78
N SER A 300 -2.44 -2.83 -33.62
CA SER A 300 -2.99 -4.20 -33.52
C SER A 300 -4.38 -4.17 -32.91
N ALA A 301 -5.34 -3.66 -33.67
CA ALA A 301 -6.78 -3.84 -33.41
C ALA A 301 -7.20 -5.33 -33.37
N SER A 302 -6.35 -6.25 -33.84
CA SER A 302 -6.68 -7.68 -33.99
C SER A 302 -6.16 -8.60 -32.88
N ARG A 303 -5.35 -8.12 -31.92
CA ARG A 303 -4.84 -8.95 -30.80
C ARG A 303 -5.44 -8.51 -29.48
N ARG A 304 -5.99 -9.47 -28.72
CA ARG A 304 -6.41 -9.24 -27.33
C ARG A 304 -5.23 -8.62 -26.55
N PRO A 305 -5.38 -7.43 -25.93
CA PRO A 305 -4.28 -6.67 -25.33
C PRO A 305 -3.46 -7.48 -24.31
N GLY A 306 -4.08 -8.37 -23.55
CA GLY A 306 -3.37 -9.26 -22.62
C GLY A 306 -2.36 -10.21 -23.28
N ARG A 307 -2.62 -10.68 -24.52
CA ARG A 307 -1.66 -11.51 -25.29
C ARG A 307 -0.52 -10.68 -25.85
N LEU A 308 -0.81 -9.45 -26.30
CA LEU A 308 0.19 -8.53 -26.82
C LEU A 308 1.13 -8.07 -25.69
N LEU A 309 0.59 -7.71 -24.53
CA LEU A 309 1.35 -7.35 -23.34
C LEU A 309 2.30 -8.49 -22.92
N ALA A 310 1.81 -9.73 -22.84
CA ALA A 310 2.65 -10.88 -22.51
C ALA A 310 3.81 -11.05 -23.51
N ALA A 311 3.56 -10.85 -24.81
CA ALA A 311 4.60 -10.92 -25.83
C ALA A 311 5.63 -9.79 -25.72
N LEU A 312 5.18 -8.58 -25.38
CA LEU A 312 6.05 -7.40 -25.22
C LEU A 312 6.94 -7.51 -23.98
N LEU A 313 6.47 -8.18 -22.93
CA LEU A 313 7.23 -8.39 -21.69
C LEU A 313 8.11 -9.65 -21.73
N THR A 314 8.09 -10.42 -22.82
CA THR A 314 8.97 -11.59 -22.99
C THR A 314 10.42 -11.16 -23.18
N VAL A 315 11.32 -11.71 -22.36
CA VAL A 315 12.77 -11.56 -22.49
C VAL A 315 13.33 -12.69 -23.37
N PRO A 316 14.17 -12.40 -24.39
CA PRO A 316 14.77 -13.42 -25.25
C PRO A 316 15.58 -14.46 -24.48
N ALA A 317 15.58 -15.72 -24.96
CA ALA A 317 16.37 -16.79 -24.39
C ALA A 317 17.86 -16.41 -24.32
N GLY A 318 18.49 -16.63 -23.16
CA GLY A 318 19.91 -16.32 -22.92
C GLY A 318 20.20 -14.94 -22.32
N ARG A 319 19.17 -14.12 -22.04
CA ARG A 319 19.32 -12.90 -21.22
C ARG A 319 18.67 -13.08 -19.85
N PRO A 320 19.27 -12.60 -18.76
CA PRO A 320 18.64 -12.63 -17.45
C PRO A 320 17.39 -11.75 -17.48
N ALA A 321 16.24 -12.33 -17.14
CA ALA A 321 15.03 -11.55 -16.92
C ALA A 321 15.21 -10.71 -15.64
N PRO A 322 14.59 -9.52 -15.56
CA PRO A 322 14.60 -8.76 -14.32
C PRO A 322 13.91 -9.61 -13.23
N PRO A 323 14.38 -9.50 -11.98
CA PRO A 323 13.71 -10.14 -10.86
C PRO A 323 12.23 -9.74 -10.86
N ASP A 324 11.37 -10.67 -10.47
CA ASP A 324 9.94 -10.43 -10.29
C ASP A 324 9.10 -10.08 -11.53
N LEU A 325 9.66 -10.21 -12.74
CA LEU A 325 8.91 -10.01 -13.98
C LEU A 325 7.59 -10.80 -14.03
N GLY A 326 7.61 -12.06 -13.57
CA GLY A 326 6.41 -12.90 -13.52
C GLY A 326 5.31 -12.32 -12.63
N ARG A 327 5.69 -11.68 -11.52
CA ARG A 327 4.75 -11.00 -10.62
C ARG A 327 4.17 -9.74 -11.28
N ALA A 328 5.01 -8.88 -11.85
CA ALA A 328 4.56 -7.67 -12.53
C ALA A 328 3.60 -7.99 -13.70
N VAL A 329 3.89 -9.04 -14.48
CA VAL A 329 3.00 -9.54 -15.53
C VAL A 329 1.65 -10.00 -14.96
N SER A 330 1.66 -10.70 -13.82
CA SER A 330 0.44 -11.13 -13.14
C SER A 330 -0.40 -9.93 -12.67
N ARG A 331 0.24 -8.90 -12.09
CA ARG A 331 -0.41 -7.65 -11.64
C ARG A 331 -1.05 -6.90 -12.80
N LEU A 332 -0.34 -6.76 -13.92
CA LEU A 332 -0.87 -6.09 -15.13
C LEU A 332 -2.04 -6.84 -15.78
N ARG A 333 -2.16 -8.16 -15.61
CA ARG A 333 -3.33 -8.92 -16.07
C ARG A 333 -4.61 -8.61 -15.29
N GLN A 334 -4.49 -8.01 -14.10
CA GLN A 334 -5.64 -7.58 -13.30
C GLN A 334 -6.19 -6.22 -13.74
N VAL A 335 -5.45 -5.50 -14.59
CA VAL A 335 -5.88 -4.23 -15.16
C VAL A 335 -6.84 -4.51 -16.32
N PRO A 336 -8.05 -3.92 -16.33
CA PRO A 336 -9.01 -4.12 -17.42
C PRO A 336 -8.40 -3.81 -18.80
N GLY A 337 -8.67 -4.68 -19.78
CA GLY A 337 -8.48 -4.36 -21.20
C GLY A 337 -9.51 -3.32 -21.67
N PRO A 338 -9.41 -2.83 -22.93
CA PRO A 338 -10.45 -1.96 -23.48
C PRO A 338 -11.80 -2.68 -23.40
N PRO A 339 -12.91 -1.95 -23.17
CA PRO A 339 -14.23 -2.56 -23.26
C PRO A 339 -14.35 -3.26 -24.62
N SER A 340 -14.80 -4.51 -24.63
CA SER A 340 -15.10 -5.20 -25.86
C SER A 340 -16.09 -4.36 -26.67
N GLU A 341 -15.86 -4.22 -27.99
CA GLU A 341 -16.77 -3.53 -28.91
C GLU A 341 -18.22 -4.07 -28.83
N SER A 342 -18.42 -5.28 -28.29
CA SER A 342 -19.71 -5.89 -27.99
C SER A 342 -20.54 -5.12 -26.95
N SER A 343 -19.93 -4.30 -26.10
CA SER A 343 -20.62 -3.44 -25.12
C SER A 343 -21.02 -2.07 -25.67
N MET A 344 -20.49 -1.68 -26.83
CA MET A 344 -20.81 -0.40 -27.49
C MET A 344 -22.04 -0.50 -28.40
N PHE A 345 -22.42 -1.71 -28.84
CA PHE A 345 -23.62 -1.95 -29.65
C PHE A 345 -24.88 -2.30 -28.85
N SER A 346 -24.80 -2.46 -27.52
CA SER A 346 -25.98 -2.79 -26.70
C SER A 346 -26.72 -1.56 -26.13
N ILE A 347 -26.34 -0.34 -26.53
CA ILE A 347 -27.05 0.91 -26.15
C ILE A 347 -27.62 1.61 -27.40
N SER A 348 -28.03 0.86 -28.42
CA SER A 348 -28.74 1.43 -29.58
C SER A 348 -29.87 0.57 -30.16
N GLU A 349 -30.38 -0.43 -29.41
CA GLU A 349 -31.57 -1.20 -29.79
C GLU A 349 -32.59 -1.32 -28.65
N THR A 350 -32.88 -0.22 -27.97
CA THR A 350 -34.08 -0.13 -27.11
C THR A 350 -34.77 1.22 -27.25
N GLY A 351 -34.88 1.69 -28.50
CA GLY A 351 -35.52 2.95 -28.84
C GLY A 351 -36.11 2.97 -30.23
N LEU A 352 -36.70 1.86 -30.71
CA LEU A 352 -37.46 1.88 -31.97
C LEU A 352 -38.59 0.82 -32.06
N VAL A 353 -39.33 0.59 -30.97
CA VAL A 353 -40.62 -0.11 -31.04
C VAL A 353 -41.62 0.56 -30.11
N ASP A 354 -42.04 1.78 -30.43
CA ASP A 354 -43.36 2.30 -30.01
C ASP A 354 -43.71 3.65 -30.67
N ARG A 355 -43.88 3.70 -32.01
CA ARG A 355 -44.67 4.73 -32.73
C ARG A 355 -45.05 4.29 -34.14
N LEU A 356 -45.77 3.16 -34.29
CA LEU A 356 -46.57 2.90 -35.50
C LEU A 356 -47.83 2.09 -35.11
N SER A 357 -48.67 2.70 -34.28
CA SER A 357 -50.07 2.31 -34.09
C SER A 357 -50.88 3.60 -33.92
N GLY A 358 -51.27 4.18 -35.05
CA GLY A 358 -51.96 5.45 -35.15
C GLY A 358 -52.01 5.88 -36.61
N GLY A 359 -52.94 5.29 -37.37
CA GLY A 359 -53.16 5.52 -38.80
C GLY A 359 -53.91 4.35 -39.41
#